data_AF-A0A7S0T8T5-F1
#
_entry.id   AF-A0A7S0T8T5-F1
#
_cell.length_a   1.000
_cell.length_b   1.000
_cell.length_c   1.000
_cell.angle_alpha   90.00
_cell.angle_beta   90.00
_cell.angle_gamma   90.00
#
_symmetry.space_group_name_H-M   'P 1'
#
loop_
_entity.id
_entity.type
_entity.pdbx_description
1 polymer ?
#
loop_
_entity_poly.entity_id
_entity_poly.type
_entity_poly.pdbx_seq_one_letter_code
_entity_poly.pdbx_strand_id
1 'polypeptide(L)'
;NDRAAALRAFARAAKLDPTCAYAHTLAGHEYAVSDRLDEAEKAYLSAIAIDARHYNALYGLGHVYLRTQQYESCVEYFQMAIGVHQSSATLRYHVGCAMLAANDAAGALREFDVCLQLEPSNAVAKFERA
;
A
#
# COMPACT_ATOMS: atom_id res chain seq x y z
N ASN A 1 7.98 23.93 8.89
CA ASN A 1 7.17 22.69 8.89
C ASN A 1 7.88 21.69 7.99
N ASP A 2 8.43 20.62 8.56
CA ASP A 2 9.41 19.72 7.93
C ASP A 2 8.85 18.99 6.70
N ARG A 3 7.54 18.74 6.71
CA ARG A 3 6.83 18.11 5.60
C ARG A 3 6.88 18.90 4.29
N ALA A 4 6.77 20.23 4.35
CA ALA A 4 6.89 21.06 3.15
C ALA A 4 8.33 21.03 2.59
N ALA A 5 9.33 20.89 3.47
CA ALA A 5 10.71 20.71 3.06
C ALA A 5 10.94 19.33 2.43
N ALA A 6 10.36 18.27 3.00
CA ALA A 6 10.40 16.91 2.45
C ALA A 6 9.81 16.86 1.03
N LEU A 7 8.60 17.40 0.82
CA LEU A 7 7.98 17.46 -0.50
C LEU A 7 8.83 18.22 -1.53
N ARG A 8 9.49 19.31 -1.14
CA ARG A 8 10.44 20.03 -2.01
C ARG A 8 11.67 19.19 -2.34
N ALA A 9 12.20 18.45 -1.36
CA ALA A 9 13.33 17.55 -1.57
C ALA A 9 12.97 16.42 -2.56
N PHE A 10 11.80 15.80 -2.40
CA PHE A 10 11.32 14.76 -3.32
C PHE A 10 11.07 15.30 -4.73
N ALA A 11 10.45 16.48 -4.85
CA ALA A 11 10.29 17.14 -6.15
C ALA A 11 11.63 17.45 -6.82
N ARG A 12 12.65 17.85 -6.03
CA ARG A 12 14.00 18.05 -6.56
C ARG A 12 14.65 16.74 -6.99
N ALA A 13 14.48 15.66 -6.22
CA ALA A 13 14.98 14.34 -6.57
C ALA A 13 14.36 13.83 -7.89
N ALA A 14 13.04 13.91 -8.04
CA ALA A 14 12.34 13.54 -9.27
C ALA A 14 12.76 14.38 -10.48
N LYS A 15 13.16 15.65 -10.27
CA LYS A 15 13.70 16.50 -11.35
C LYS A 15 15.12 16.11 -11.75
N LEU A 16 15.95 15.68 -10.79
CA LEU A 16 17.33 15.27 -11.05
C LEU A 16 17.39 13.87 -11.66
N ASP A 17 16.52 12.99 -11.22
CA ASP A 17 16.35 11.64 -11.73
C ASP A 17 14.84 11.36 -11.94
N PRO A 18 14.35 11.53 -13.19
CA PRO A 18 12.96 11.24 -13.54
C PRO A 18 12.57 9.76 -13.41
N THR A 19 13.54 8.87 -13.20
CA THR A 19 13.32 7.42 -13.02
C THR A 19 13.34 7.01 -11.55
N CYS A 20 13.42 7.97 -10.62
CA CYS A 20 13.40 7.71 -9.19
C CYS A 20 11.96 7.49 -8.68
N ALA A 21 11.46 6.25 -8.76
CA ALA A 21 10.14 5.87 -8.22
C ALA A 21 10.00 6.17 -6.70
N TYR A 22 11.09 6.08 -5.95
CA TYR A 22 11.09 6.40 -4.51
C TYR A 22 10.75 7.86 -4.22
N ALA A 23 11.17 8.82 -5.04
CA ALA A 23 10.84 10.23 -4.84
C ALA A 23 9.32 10.44 -4.86
N HIS A 24 8.65 9.81 -5.82
CA HIS A 24 7.19 9.84 -5.94
C HIS A 24 6.51 9.07 -4.80
N THR A 25 7.02 7.91 -4.42
CA THR A 25 6.48 7.09 -3.32
C THR A 25 6.54 7.82 -1.98
N LEU A 26 7.67 8.45 -1.66
CA LEU A 26 7.83 9.22 -0.43
C LEU A 26 6.95 10.47 -0.42
N ALA A 27 6.80 11.15 -1.57
CA ALA A 27 5.84 12.24 -1.69
C ALA A 27 4.39 11.76 -1.48
N GLY A 28 4.01 10.60 -2.02
CA GLY A 28 2.71 9.97 -1.82
C GLY A 28 2.45 9.61 -0.36
N HIS A 29 3.44 9.03 0.32
CA HIS A 29 3.37 8.72 1.75
C HIS A 29 3.19 9.99 2.57
N GLU A 30 3.94 11.05 2.25
CA GLU A 30 3.67 12.34 2.82
C GLU A 30 2.21 12.67 2.55
N TYR A 31 1.76 12.96 1.32
CA TYR A 31 0.38 13.38 1.03
C TYR A 31 -0.70 12.60 1.81
N ALA A 32 -0.61 11.26 1.86
CA ALA A 32 -1.51 10.40 2.61
C ALA A 32 -1.56 10.72 4.12
N VAL A 33 -0.42 10.95 4.77
CA VAL A 33 -0.34 11.28 6.22
C VAL A 33 -0.97 12.65 6.56
N SER A 34 -1.11 13.57 5.59
CA SER A 34 -1.92 14.80 5.81
C SER A 34 -3.26 14.77 5.11
N ASP A 35 -3.83 13.57 4.93
CA ASP A 35 -5.19 13.40 4.42
C ASP A 35 -5.42 14.01 3.02
N ARG A 36 -4.33 14.23 2.29
CA ARG A 36 -4.32 14.73 0.90
C ARG A 36 -4.35 13.54 -0.05
N LEU A 37 -5.46 12.81 -0.04
CA LEU A 37 -5.57 11.50 -0.67
C LEU A 37 -5.45 11.57 -2.20
N ASP A 38 -6.03 12.59 -2.84
CA ASP A 38 -5.93 12.77 -4.29
C ASP A 38 -4.49 13.01 -4.76
N GLU A 39 -3.71 13.78 -4.00
CA GLU A 39 -2.29 13.99 -4.32
C GLU A 39 -1.44 12.76 -4.00
N ALA A 40 -1.81 12.00 -2.96
CA ALA A 40 -1.16 10.73 -2.65
C ALA A 40 -1.34 9.72 -3.78
N GLU A 41 -2.56 9.56 -4.27
CA GLU A 41 -2.90 8.70 -5.39
C GLU A 41 -2.05 9.04 -6.63
N LYS A 42 -2.04 10.30 -7.04
CA LYS A 42 -1.26 10.77 -8.20
C LYS A 42 0.24 10.50 -8.04
N ALA A 43 0.77 10.69 -6.83
CA ALA A 43 2.17 10.44 -6.54
C ALA A 43 2.50 8.94 -6.61
N TYR A 44 1.68 8.08 -6.01
CA TYR A 44 1.89 6.63 -6.10
C TYR A 44 1.72 6.09 -7.52
N LEU A 45 0.73 6.56 -8.29
CA LEU A 45 0.57 6.20 -9.69
C LEU A 45 1.77 6.62 -10.53
N SER A 46 2.36 7.78 -10.25
CA SER A 46 3.62 8.20 -10.89
C SER A 46 4.77 7.26 -10.56
N ALA A 47 4.90 6.82 -9.30
CA ALA A 47 5.91 5.84 -8.91
C ALA A 47 5.73 4.49 -9.61
N ILE A 48 4.49 4.01 -9.72
CA ILE A 48 4.13 2.74 -10.38
C ILE A 48 4.37 2.82 -11.89
N ALA A 49 4.11 3.98 -12.52
CA ALA A 49 4.40 4.19 -13.93
C ALA A 49 5.91 4.13 -14.24
N ILE A 50 6.76 4.50 -13.27
CA ILE A 50 8.22 4.41 -13.39
C ILE A 50 8.70 2.98 -13.10
N ASP A 51 8.21 2.36 -12.03
CA ASP A 51 8.51 0.99 -11.64
C ASP A 51 7.22 0.26 -11.24
N ALA A 52 6.71 -0.56 -12.17
CA ALA A 52 5.49 -1.32 -11.96
C ALA A 52 5.60 -2.38 -10.85
N ARG A 53 6.81 -2.71 -10.40
CA ARG A 53 7.08 -3.66 -9.31
C ARG A 53 7.42 -2.94 -8.00
N HIS A 54 7.23 -1.62 -7.92
CA HIS A 54 7.52 -0.85 -6.72
C HIS A 54 6.50 -1.12 -5.60
N TYR A 55 6.73 -2.19 -4.83
CA TYR A 55 5.75 -2.70 -3.87
C TYR A 55 5.33 -1.67 -2.81
N ASN A 56 6.21 -0.73 -2.43
CA ASN A 56 5.86 0.34 -1.49
C ASN A 56 4.82 1.32 -2.07
N ALA A 57 4.89 1.62 -3.38
CA ALA A 57 3.89 2.47 -4.03
C ALA A 57 2.58 1.71 -4.27
N LEU A 58 2.66 0.43 -4.67
CA LEU A 58 1.49 -0.44 -4.80
C LEU A 58 0.74 -0.55 -3.46
N TYR A 59 1.48 -0.79 -2.38
CA TYR A 59 0.95 -0.82 -1.02
C TYR A 59 0.39 0.54 -0.58
N GLY A 60 1.13 1.63 -0.81
CA GLY A 60 0.68 2.98 -0.48
C GLY A 60 -0.61 3.36 -1.20
N LEU A 61 -0.74 2.99 -2.48
CA LEU A 61 -1.93 3.21 -3.29
C LEU A 61 -3.12 2.35 -2.81
N GLY A 62 -2.87 1.08 -2.47
CA GLY A 62 -3.89 0.22 -1.86
C GLY A 62 -4.46 0.81 -0.57
N HIS A 63 -3.61 1.43 0.28
CA HIS A 63 -4.04 2.15 1.48
C HIS A 63 -4.87 3.40 1.18
N VAL A 64 -4.52 4.15 0.12
CA VAL A 64 -5.34 5.29 -0.32
C VAL A 64 -6.73 4.78 -0.71
N TYR A 65 -6.81 3.73 -1.51
CA TYR A 65 -8.10 3.16 -1.92
C TYR A 65 -8.92 2.61 -0.77
N LEU A 66 -8.28 1.99 0.23
CA LEU A 66 -8.95 1.55 1.46
C LEU A 66 -9.62 2.74 2.18
N ARG A 67 -8.90 3.86 2.32
CA ARG A 67 -9.40 5.07 2.99
C ARG A 67 -10.50 5.77 2.19
N THR A 68 -10.45 5.70 0.87
CA THR A 68 -11.51 6.21 -0.01
C THR A 68 -12.63 5.20 -0.27
N GLN A 69 -12.64 4.05 0.42
CA GLN A 69 -13.64 2.98 0.30
C GLN A 69 -13.76 2.36 -1.11
N GLN A 70 -12.69 2.43 -1.90
CA GLN A 70 -12.59 1.80 -3.22
C GLN A 70 -12.03 0.38 -3.04
N TYR A 71 -12.83 -0.51 -2.46
CA TYR A 71 -12.33 -1.79 -1.96
C TYR A 71 -11.84 -2.75 -3.05
N GLU A 72 -12.46 -2.76 -4.23
CA GLU A 72 -11.99 -3.59 -5.36
C GLU A 72 -10.58 -3.19 -5.79
N SER A 73 -10.35 -1.89 -6.04
CA SER A 73 -9.03 -1.34 -6.35
C SER A 73 -8.04 -1.60 -5.21
N CYS A 74 -8.46 -1.45 -3.95
CA CYS A 74 -7.62 -1.74 -2.80
C CYS A 74 -7.09 -3.19 -2.83
N VAL A 75 -7.97 -4.16 -3.06
CA VAL A 75 -7.59 -5.58 -3.16
C VAL A 75 -6.63 -5.80 -4.33
N GLU A 76 -6.90 -5.24 -5.51
CA GLU A 76 -6.04 -5.37 -6.70
C GLU A 76 -4.61 -4.90 -6.41
N TYR A 77 -4.44 -3.66 -5.93
CA TYR A 77 -3.11 -3.09 -5.70
C TYR A 77 -2.36 -3.77 -4.55
N PHE A 78 -3.06 -4.23 -3.50
CA PHE A 78 -2.41 -5.04 -2.47
C PHE A 78 -2.01 -6.43 -2.98
N GLN A 79 -2.81 -7.07 -3.84
CA GLN A 79 -2.42 -8.34 -4.48
C GLN A 79 -1.20 -8.17 -5.38
N MET A 80 -1.11 -7.07 -6.13
CA MET A 80 0.10 -6.73 -6.89
C MET A 80 1.31 -6.57 -5.97
N ALA A 81 1.16 -5.88 -4.83
CA ALA A 81 2.24 -5.73 -3.84
C ALA A 81 2.68 -7.09 -3.26
N ILE A 82 1.74 -7.98 -2.93
CA ILE A 82 2.05 -9.36 -2.51
C ILE A 82 2.76 -10.14 -3.62
N GLY A 83 2.38 -9.96 -4.88
CA GLY A 83 3.04 -10.61 -6.01
C GLY A 83 4.55 -10.32 -6.08
N VAL A 84 4.95 -9.12 -5.64
CA VAL A 84 6.36 -8.73 -5.51
C VAL A 84 7.00 -9.25 -4.22
N HIS A 85 6.29 -9.18 -3.09
CA HIS A 85 6.81 -9.57 -1.77
C HIS A 85 5.96 -10.65 -1.09
N GLN A 86 5.99 -11.86 -1.67
CA GLN A 86 5.06 -12.96 -1.37
C GLN A 86 5.13 -13.50 0.06
N SER A 87 6.27 -13.31 0.75
CA SER A 87 6.52 -13.77 2.12
C SER A 87 6.22 -12.73 3.20
N SER A 88 5.57 -11.60 2.86
CA SER A 88 5.19 -10.59 3.86
C SER A 88 3.88 -10.97 4.55
N ALA A 89 3.96 -11.38 5.82
CA ALA A 89 2.78 -11.57 6.67
C ALA A 89 1.96 -10.28 6.80
N THR A 90 2.61 -9.12 6.91
CA THR A 90 1.95 -7.82 6.97
C THR A 90 1.11 -7.53 5.72
N LEU A 91 1.65 -7.78 4.52
CA LEU A 91 0.88 -7.58 3.28
C LEU A 91 -0.29 -8.57 3.18
N ARG A 92 -0.10 -9.84 3.58
CA ARG A 92 -1.16 -10.86 3.63
C ARG A 92 -2.31 -10.42 4.52
N TYR A 93 -1.99 -9.92 5.72
CA TYR A 93 -2.97 -9.33 6.63
C TYR A 93 -3.76 -8.19 5.95
N HIS A 94 -3.08 -7.24 5.30
CA HIS A 94 -3.75 -6.11 4.65
C HIS A 94 -4.63 -6.50 3.46
N VAL A 95 -4.26 -7.52 2.67
CA VAL A 95 -5.16 -8.08 1.65
C VAL A 95 -6.38 -8.70 2.30
N GLY A 96 -6.22 -9.44 3.40
CA GLY A 96 -7.34 -10.00 4.15
C GLY A 96 -8.31 -8.91 4.65
N CYS A 97 -7.79 -7.83 5.23
CA CYS A 97 -8.62 -6.68 5.64
C CYS A 97 -9.34 -6.02 4.45
N ALA A 98 -8.66 -5.86 3.31
CA ALA A 98 -9.26 -5.29 2.11
C ALA A 98 -10.37 -6.19 1.55
N MET A 99 -10.18 -7.51 1.56
CA MET A 99 -11.19 -8.48 1.15
C MET A 99 -12.40 -8.47 2.09
N LEU A 100 -12.21 -8.37 3.41
CA LEU A 100 -13.32 -8.18 4.35
C LEU A 100 -14.12 -6.93 4.02
N ALA A 101 -13.44 -5.81 3.78
CA ALA A 101 -14.10 -4.55 3.42
C ALA A 101 -14.82 -4.64 2.06
N ALA A 102 -14.35 -5.48 1.15
CA ALA A 102 -15.00 -5.83 -0.12
C ALA A 102 -16.11 -6.89 0.02
N ASN A 103 -16.47 -7.33 1.23
CA ASN A 103 -17.40 -8.42 1.54
C ASN A 103 -16.97 -9.83 1.07
N ASP A 104 -15.70 -10.04 0.74
CA ASP A 104 -15.12 -11.37 0.48
C ASP A 104 -14.53 -11.97 1.77
N ALA A 105 -15.41 -12.39 2.68
CA ALA A 105 -14.99 -13.01 3.93
C ALA A 105 -14.24 -14.34 3.73
N ALA A 106 -14.59 -15.11 2.70
CA ALA A 106 -13.94 -16.38 2.40
C ALA A 106 -12.52 -16.20 1.86
N GLY A 107 -12.30 -15.18 1.01
CA GLY A 107 -10.96 -14.74 0.61
C GLY A 107 -10.14 -14.26 1.79
N ALA A 108 -10.72 -13.40 2.63
CA ALA A 108 -10.00 -12.84 3.77
C ALA A 108 -9.49 -13.90 4.75
N LEU A 109 -10.34 -14.88 5.11
CA LEU A 109 -9.94 -15.97 6.00
C LEU A 109 -8.74 -16.76 5.46
N ARG A 110 -8.69 -17.00 4.14
CA ARG A 110 -7.55 -17.67 3.50
C ARG A 110 -6.28 -16.84 3.62
N GLU A 111 -6.36 -15.52 3.43
CA GLU A 111 -5.19 -14.64 3.56
C GLU A 111 -4.72 -14.53 5.02
N PHE A 112 -5.64 -14.54 5.99
CA PHE A 112 -5.29 -14.61 7.42
C PHE A 112 -4.67 -15.95 7.81
N ASP A 113 -5.16 -17.07 7.26
CA ASP A 113 -4.52 -18.38 7.44
C ASP A 113 -3.07 -18.36 6.94
N VAL A 114 -2.82 -17.83 5.74
CA VAL A 114 -1.46 -17.70 5.18
C VAL A 114 -0.61 -16.73 6.03
N CYS A 115 -1.19 -15.61 6.48
CA CYS A 115 -0.51 -14.68 7.39
C CYS A 115 -0.04 -15.40 8.67
N LEU A 116 -0.88 -16.24 9.27
CA LEU A 116 -0.56 -16.98 10.50
C LEU A 116 0.39 -18.15 10.26
N GLN A 117 0.48 -18.70 9.04
CA GLN A 117 1.52 -19.65 8.67
C GLN A 117 2.90 -18.97 8.58
N LEU A 118 2.95 -17.76 8.03
CA LEU A 118 4.18 -16.97 7.92
C LEU A 118 4.63 -16.38 9.27
N GLU A 119 3.67 -15.89 10.06
CA GLU A 119 3.91 -15.30 11.37
C GLU A 119 2.86 -15.81 12.38
N PRO A 120 3.10 -16.97 13.02
CA PRO A 120 2.16 -17.55 13.98
C PRO A 120 1.92 -16.70 15.23
N SER A 121 2.75 -15.70 15.51
CA SER A 121 2.60 -14.75 16.61
C SER A 121 1.78 -13.51 16.26
N ASN A 122 1.33 -13.34 15.01
CA ASN A 122 0.62 -12.16 14.57
C ASN A 122 -0.76 -12.05 15.26
N ALA A 123 -0.85 -11.21 16.30
CA ALA A 123 -2.04 -11.09 17.14
C ALA A 123 -3.25 -10.51 16.39
N VAL A 124 -3.02 -9.58 15.47
CA VAL A 124 -4.10 -8.95 14.70
C VAL A 124 -4.72 -9.94 13.72
N ALA A 125 -3.92 -10.73 12.99
CA ALA A 125 -4.45 -11.77 12.12
C ALA A 125 -5.17 -12.89 12.89
N LYS A 126 -4.76 -13.20 14.13
CA LYS A 126 -5.50 -14.13 14.99
C LYS A 126 -6.87 -13.61 15.37
N PHE A 127 -6.95 -12.32 15.72
CA PHE A 127 -8.21 -11.68 16.11
C PHE A 127 -9.19 -11.62 14.93
N GLU A 128 -8.73 -11.20 13.75
CA GLU A 128 -9.58 -11.09 12.55
C GLU A 128 -10.06 -12.45 11.99
N ARG A 129 -9.37 -13.55 12.35
CA ARG A 129 -9.76 -14.91 11.98
C ARG A 129 -10.73 -15.56 12.97
N ALA A 130 -10.73 -15.12 14.22
CA ALA A 130 -11.47 -15.76 15.33
C ALA A 130 -12.99 -15.56 15.21
#